data_AF-A0A7J6WTH4-F1
#
_entry.id   AF-A0A7J6WTH4-F1
#
_cell.length_a   1.000
_cell.length_b   1.000
_cell.length_c   1.000
_cell.angle_alpha   90.00
_cell.angle_beta   90.00
_cell.angle_gamma   90.00
#
_symmetry.space_group_name_H-M   'P 1'
#
loop_
_entity.id
_entity.type
_entity.pdbx_description
1 polymer ?
#
loop_
_entity_poly.entity_id
_entity_poly.type
_entity_poly.pdbx_seq_one_letter_code
_entity_poly.pdbx_strand_id
1 'polypeptide(L)'
;MECLGSLFAGIVPNVMICSIKHLNYLRELEENLDQLREKIGELNALRNDVKNSVDAQVGRMMTDQVKKWMQIVDARGLEVNQILTKGRQHLDRRGVFPIVAMDPPPSRVQKLQEDFTVGLESVVEKALNLLAKHDVKVLGLHGVGGVGKTTLLKKINNEFKNRDDDFDIVIWVVISSE
;
A
#
# COMPACT_ATOMS: atom_id res chain seq x y z
N MET A 1 -1.24 5.70 31.91
CA MET A 1 -0.19 6.26 31.03
C MET A 1 0.60 5.17 30.30
N GLU A 2 0.46 3.89 30.64
CA GLU A 2 1.28 2.79 30.09
C GLU A 2 0.78 2.23 28.74
N CYS A 3 -0.49 2.41 28.38
CA CYS A 3 -1.02 1.87 27.10
C CYS A 3 -0.63 2.68 25.86
N LEU A 4 -0.23 3.94 26.01
CA LEU A 4 0.28 4.74 24.89
C LEU A 4 1.71 4.29 24.52
N GLY A 5 2.52 3.91 25.51
CA GLY A 5 3.91 3.52 25.30
C GLY A 5 4.10 2.32 24.38
N SER A 6 3.24 1.30 24.47
CA SER A 6 3.29 0.10 23.61
C SER A 6 2.82 0.37 22.17
N LEU A 7 1.81 1.23 21.99
CA LEU A 7 1.33 1.69 20.69
C LEU A 7 2.41 2.50 19.95
N PHE A 8 3.08 3.42 20.64
CA PHE A 8 4.19 4.19 20.07
C PHE A 8 5.43 3.32 19.80
N ALA A 9 5.73 2.33 20.67
CA ALA A 9 6.88 1.46 20.49
C ALA A 9 6.81 0.56 19.24
N GLY A 10 5.61 0.13 18.81
CA GLY A 10 5.44 -0.69 17.61
C GLY A 10 5.22 0.11 16.31
N ILE A 11 4.55 1.26 16.38
CA ILE A 11 4.18 2.07 15.21
C ILE A 11 5.33 2.98 14.77
N VAL A 12 5.99 3.66 15.71
CA VAL A 12 6.98 4.70 15.39
C VAL A 12 8.17 4.12 14.61
N PRO A 13 8.75 2.94 14.94
CA PRO A 13 9.86 2.38 14.17
C PRO A 13 9.46 2.01 12.74
N ASN A 14 8.29 1.39 12.54
CA ASN A 14 7.82 0.98 11.22
C ASN A 14 7.48 2.19 10.32
N VAL A 15 6.84 3.21 10.88
CA VAL A 15 6.56 4.47 10.18
C VAL A 15 7.86 5.18 9.81
N MET A 16 8.86 5.20 10.71
CA MET A 16 10.18 5.77 10.44
C MET A 16 10.93 5.00 9.33
N ILE A 17 10.90 3.66 9.36
CA ILE A 17 11.54 2.83 8.32
C ILE A 17 10.92 3.09 6.95
N CYS A 18 9.60 3.12 6.84
CA CYS A 18 8.92 3.45 5.59
C CYS A 18 9.27 4.87 5.10
N SER A 19 9.32 5.84 6.02
CA SER A 19 9.72 7.22 5.70
C SER A 19 11.15 7.32 5.20
N ILE A 20 12.10 6.60 5.81
CA ILE A 20 13.52 6.58 5.40
C ILE A 20 13.67 5.97 4.00
N LYS A 21 13.02 4.83 3.73
CA LYS A 21 13.03 4.20 2.40
C LYS A 21 12.49 5.16 1.33
N HIS A 22 11.41 5.87 1.64
CA HIS A 22 10.81 6.83 0.73
C HIS A 22 11.72 8.06 0.50
N LEU A 23 12.36 8.58 1.54
CA LEU A 23 13.32 9.68 1.42
C LEU A 23 14.54 9.29 0.57
N ASN A 24 15.05 8.06 0.74
CA ASN A 24 16.14 7.55 -0.10
C ASN A 24 15.74 7.50 -1.58
N TYR A 25 14.55 6.99 -1.89
CA TYR A 25 14.03 6.97 -3.26
C TYR A 25 13.95 8.38 -3.88
N LEU A 26 13.44 9.36 -3.14
CA LEU A 26 13.35 10.74 -3.62
C LEU A 26 14.74 11.35 -3.89
N ARG A 27 15.70 11.10 -3.00
CA ARG A 27 17.08 11.56 -3.19
C ARG A 27 17.72 10.92 -4.42
N GLU A 28 17.61 9.61 -4.56
CA GLU A 28 18.15 8.88 -5.73
C GLU A 28 17.49 9.34 -7.04
N LEU A 29 16.19 9.65 -7.01
CA LEU A 29 15.50 10.22 -8.16
C LEU A 29 16.02 11.62 -8.52
N GLU A 30 16.23 12.49 -7.54
CA GLU A 30 16.82 13.82 -7.74
C GLU A 30 18.21 13.73 -8.37
N GLU A 31 19.09 12.89 -7.82
CA GLU A 31 20.44 12.64 -8.34
C GLU A 31 20.43 12.10 -9.78
N ASN A 32 19.53 11.15 -10.09
CA ASN A 32 19.40 10.59 -11.44
C ASN A 32 18.92 11.63 -12.47
N LEU A 33 18.02 12.53 -12.07
CA LEU A 33 17.53 13.60 -12.95
C LEU A 33 18.63 14.63 -13.23
N ASP A 34 19.46 14.96 -12.24
CA ASP A 34 20.59 15.88 -12.43
C ASP A 34 21.64 15.29 -13.37
N GLN A 35 22.00 14.01 -13.20
CA GLN A 35 22.91 13.32 -14.13
C GLN A 35 22.36 13.26 -15.55
N LEU A 36 21.06 12.97 -15.70
CA LEU A 36 20.42 12.93 -17.02
C LEU A 36 20.41 14.31 -17.67
N ARG A 37 20.18 15.37 -16.89
CA ARG A 37 20.21 16.76 -17.35
C ARG A 37 21.61 17.18 -17.80
N GLU A 38 22.65 16.77 -17.10
CA GLU A 38 24.04 17.02 -17.48
C GLU A 38 24.36 16.35 -18.82
N LYS A 39 24.09 15.04 -18.93
CA LYS A 39 24.38 14.26 -20.14
C LYS A 39 23.65 14.77 -21.38
N ILE A 40 22.40 15.21 -21.26
CA ILE A 40 21.69 15.81 -22.41
C ILE A 40 22.26 17.18 -22.77
N GLY A 41 22.79 17.92 -21.80
CA GLY A 41 23.54 19.16 -22.03
C GLY A 41 24.79 18.93 -22.87
N GLU A 42 25.61 17.95 -22.48
CA GLU A 42 26.83 17.56 -23.21
C GLU A 42 26.52 17.10 -24.64
N LEU A 43 25.51 16.24 -24.79
CA LEU A 43 25.11 15.74 -26.12
C LEU A 43 24.64 16.87 -27.04
N ASN A 44 23.88 17.82 -26.51
CA ASN A 44 23.43 18.99 -27.27
C ASN A 44 24.58 19.92 -27.64
N ALA A 45 25.56 20.11 -26.76
CA ALA A 45 26.76 20.87 -27.07
C ALA A 45 27.52 20.23 -28.23
N LEU A 46 27.76 18.91 -28.18
CA LEU A 46 28.40 18.17 -29.26
C LEU A 46 27.61 18.24 -30.58
N ARG A 47 26.26 18.15 -30.52
CA ARG A 47 25.39 18.31 -31.68
C ARG A 47 25.56 19.68 -32.33
N ASN A 48 25.65 20.73 -31.53
CA ASN A 48 25.84 22.09 -32.01
C ASN A 48 27.23 22.31 -32.59
N ASP A 49 28.27 21.77 -31.97
CA ASP A 49 29.64 21.85 -32.49
C ASP A 49 29.77 21.16 -33.85
N VAL A 50 29.21 19.96 -34.01
CA VAL A 50 29.18 19.25 -35.29
C VAL A 50 28.43 20.07 -36.35
N LYS A 51 27.29 20.65 -35.98
CA LYS A 51 26.52 21.52 -36.89
C LYS A 51 27.33 22.74 -37.34
N ASN A 52 27.92 23.46 -36.39
CA ASN A 52 28.73 24.65 -36.67
C ASN A 52 29.97 24.32 -37.53
N SER A 53 30.61 23.17 -37.28
CA SER A 53 31.77 22.70 -38.05
C SER A 53 31.41 22.40 -39.51
N VAL A 54 30.24 21.81 -39.75
CA VAL A 54 29.74 21.57 -41.11
C VAL A 54 29.37 22.87 -41.80
N ASP A 55 28.66 23.78 -41.12
CA ASP A 55 28.23 25.06 -41.67
C ASP A 55 29.43 25.98 -42.01
N ALA A 56 30.54 25.87 -41.28
CA ALA A 56 31.77 26.64 -41.54
C ALA A 56 32.55 26.18 -42.80
N GLN A 57 32.30 24.98 -43.32
CA GLN A 57 32.97 24.47 -44.51
C GLN A 57 32.22 24.93 -45.77
N VAL A 58 32.64 26.08 -46.32
CA VAL A 58 32.06 26.65 -47.55
C VAL A 58 32.11 25.62 -48.70
N GLY A 59 30.93 25.30 -49.25
CA GLY A 59 30.79 24.41 -50.40
C GLY A 59 30.73 22.91 -50.08
N ARG A 60 30.84 22.48 -48.81
CA ARG A 60 30.55 21.10 -48.42
C ARG A 60 29.14 20.98 -47.87
N MET A 61 28.35 20.08 -48.47
CA MET A 61 27.05 19.72 -47.93
C MET A 61 27.22 18.71 -46.80
N MET A 62 26.36 18.85 -45.78
CA MET A 62 26.23 17.85 -44.72
C MET A 62 25.83 16.48 -45.30
N THR A 63 26.49 15.42 -44.85
CA THR A 63 26.16 14.06 -45.27
C THR A 63 24.80 13.65 -44.72
N ASP A 64 24.11 12.75 -45.41
CA ASP A 64 22.79 12.30 -44.97
C ASP A 64 22.83 11.51 -43.66
N GLN A 65 23.97 10.86 -43.35
CA GLN A 65 24.20 10.22 -42.05
C GLN A 65 24.23 11.24 -40.90
N VAL A 66 24.93 12.37 -41.09
CA VAL A 66 25.02 13.43 -40.08
C VAL A 66 23.67 14.13 -39.89
N LYS A 67 22.93 14.38 -40.97
CA LYS A 67 21.55 14.89 -40.89
C LYS A 67 20.64 13.96 -40.09
N LYS A 68 20.67 12.66 -40.40
CA LYS A 68 19.86 11.64 -39.72
C LYS A 68 20.23 11.55 -38.24
N TRP A 69 21.52 11.60 -37.90
CA TRP A 69 21.97 11.61 -36.52
C TRP A 69 21.44 12.82 -35.73
N MET A 70 21.51 14.03 -36.29
CA MET A 70 20.97 15.23 -35.63
C MET A 70 19.46 15.10 -35.36
N GLN A 71 18.69 14.60 -36.34
CA GLN A 71 17.25 14.37 -36.14
C GLN A 71 16.97 13.40 -34.98
N ILE A 72 17.78 12.34 -34.84
CA ILE A 72 17.65 11.37 -33.74
C ILE A 72 17.99 12.03 -32.40
N VAL A 73 19.07 12.82 -32.34
CA VAL A 73 19.46 13.55 -31.13
C VAL A 73 18.37 14.54 -30.72
N ASP A 74 17.79 15.26 -31.67
CA ASP A 74 16.71 16.21 -31.41
C ASP A 74 15.45 15.52 -30.89
N ALA A 75 15.04 14.43 -31.55
CA ALA A 75 13.88 13.63 -31.13
C ALA A 75 14.06 13.05 -29.72
N ARG A 76 15.21 12.41 -29.45
CA ARG A 76 15.53 11.86 -28.13
C ARG A 76 15.69 12.95 -27.07
N GLY A 77 16.20 14.12 -27.45
CA GLY A 77 16.29 15.27 -26.56
C GLY A 77 14.91 15.75 -26.08
N LEU A 78 13.89 15.71 -26.94
CA LEU A 78 12.52 16.01 -26.55
C LEU A 78 11.98 14.99 -25.54
N GLU A 79 12.21 13.69 -25.77
CA GLU A 79 11.81 12.62 -24.84
C GLU A 79 12.48 12.79 -23.47
N VAL A 80 13.80 13.04 -23.45
CA VAL A 80 14.56 13.28 -22.21
C VAL A 80 14.04 14.51 -21.48
N ASN A 81 13.74 15.60 -22.18
CA ASN A 81 13.17 16.80 -21.56
C ASN A 81 11.80 16.51 -20.92
N GLN A 82 10.95 15.69 -21.54
CA GLN A 82 9.69 15.27 -20.92
C GLN A 82 9.90 14.47 -19.63
N ILE A 83 10.89 13.57 -19.61
CA ILE A 83 11.27 12.81 -18.41
C ILE A 83 11.74 13.75 -17.30
N LEU A 84 12.62 14.71 -17.62
CA LEU A 84 13.12 15.71 -16.68
C LEU A 84 11.98 16.57 -16.10
N THR A 85 11.04 17.00 -16.93
CA THR A 85 9.87 17.79 -16.47
C THR A 85 8.97 16.96 -15.57
N LYS A 86 8.60 15.74 -15.97
CA LYS A 86 7.75 14.86 -15.15
C LYS A 86 8.44 14.50 -13.83
N GLY A 87 9.71 14.13 -13.87
CA GLY A 87 10.51 13.82 -12.68
C GLY A 87 10.54 14.98 -11.69
N ARG A 88 10.75 16.22 -12.16
CA ARG A 88 10.66 17.40 -11.30
C ARG A 88 9.28 17.66 -10.74
N GLN A 89 8.21 17.48 -11.52
CA GLN A 89 6.84 17.58 -10.99
C GLN A 89 6.56 16.54 -9.89
N HIS A 90 7.14 15.33 -10.00
CA HIS A 90 7.06 14.33 -8.94
C HIS A 90 7.81 14.75 -7.68
N LEU A 91 8.99 15.38 -7.83
CA LEU A 91 9.73 15.94 -6.70
C LEU A 91 9.02 17.15 -6.08
N ASP A 92 8.52 18.10 -6.86
CA ASP A 92 7.88 19.35 -6.39
C ASP A 92 6.61 19.11 -5.56
N ARG A 93 5.98 17.94 -5.70
CA ARG A 93 4.89 17.49 -4.81
C ARG A 93 5.37 17.15 -3.38
N ARG A 94 6.63 17.49 -3.01
CA ARG A 94 7.28 17.24 -1.71
C ARG A 94 6.27 17.31 -0.55
N GLY A 95 5.85 16.14 -0.06
CA GLY A 95 5.06 16.02 1.17
C GLY A 95 3.54 15.95 1.02
N VAL A 96 2.96 16.05 -0.18
CA VAL A 96 1.53 15.79 -0.37
C VAL A 96 1.30 14.30 -0.59
N PHE A 97 1.13 13.60 0.52
CA PHE A 97 0.78 12.18 0.54
C PHE A 97 -0.70 12.05 0.87
N PRO A 98 -1.57 11.76 -0.12
CA PRO A 98 -3.00 11.63 0.15
C PRO A 98 -3.32 10.48 1.11
N ILE A 99 -2.44 9.48 1.21
CA ILE A 99 -2.59 8.33 2.10
C ILE A 99 -1.22 8.04 2.72
N VAL A 100 -1.02 8.49 3.96
CA VAL A 100 0.17 8.17 4.80
C VAL A 100 -0.09 7.02 5.78
N ALA A 101 -1.35 6.62 5.89
CA ALA A 101 -1.79 5.50 6.70
C ALA A 101 -2.95 4.84 5.97
N MET A 102 -2.92 3.52 5.86
CA MET A 102 -4.11 2.75 5.49
C MET A 102 -5.00 2.66 6.73
N ASP A 103 -6.31 2.63 6.53
CA ASP A 103 -7.22 2.25 7.61
C ASP A 103 -6.76 0.89 8.17
N PRO A 104 -6.79 0.71 9.50
CA PRO A 104 -6.44 -0.56 10.09
C PRO A 104 -7.33 -1.64 9.46
N PRO A 105 -6.78 -2.85 9.18
CA PRO A 105 -7.59 -3.94 8.66
C PRO A 105 -8.81 -4.15 9.57
N PRO A 106 -9.97 -4.52 9.00
CA PRO A 106 -11.18 -4.79 9.78
C PRO A 106 -10.86 -5.73 10.94
N SER A 107 -11.45 -5.46 12.10
CA SER A 107 -11.26 -6.34 13.25
C SER A 107 -11.67 -7.77 12.90
N ARG A 108 -10.82 -8.74 13.27
CA ARG A 108 -11.07 -10.18 13.10
C ARG A 108 -12.46 -10.63 13.56
N VAL A 109 -12.93 -10.03 14.67
CA VAL A 109 -14.24 -10.29 15.28
C VAL A 109 -14.97 -8.98 15.54
N GLN A 110 -16.16 -8.84 14.95
CA GLN A 110 -17.10 -7.78 15.29
C GLN A 110 -17.64 -7.99 16.71
N LYS A 111 -17.47 -7.01 17.61
CA LYS A 111 -18.07 -7.10 18.96
C LYS A 111 -19.57 -6.91 18.84
N LEU A 112 -20.34 -7.88 19.32
CA LEU A 112 -21.78 -7.77 19.42
C LEU A 112 -22.17 -7.27 20.81
N GLN A 113 -23.27 -6.51 20.88
CA GLN A 113 -23.85 -6.11 22.16
C GLN A 113 -24.29 -7.36 22.92
N GLU A 114 -23.79 -7.48 24.15
CA GLU A 114 -24.00 -8.63 25.02
C GLU A 114 -24.97 -8.24 26.14
N ASP A 115 -25.97 -9.09 26.36
CA ASP A 115 -26.94 -8.92 27.43
C ASP A 115 -26.41 -9.58 28.72
N PHE A 116 -26.73 -9.00 29.87
CA PHE A 116 -26.38 -9.60 31.16
C PHE A 116 -27.02 -10.99 31.27
N THR A 117 -26.19 -12.01 31.44
CA THR A 117 -26.61 -13.40 31.48
C THR A 117 -25.65 -14.19 32.36
N VAL A 118 -26.19 -15.14 33.11
CA VAL A 118 -25.45 -16.01 34.04
C VAL A 118 -25.76 -17.48 33.71
N GLY A 119 -24.80 -18.37 33.92
CA GLY A 119 -24.99 -19.82 33.75
C GLY A 119 -24.87 -20.32 32.31
N LEU A 120 -24.33 -19.51 31.39
CA LEU A 120 -24.08 -19.91 30.00
C LEU A 120 -22.62 -20.30 29.75
N GLU A 121 -21.74 -20.10 30.73
CA GLU A 121 -20.29 -20.21 30.58
C GLU A 121 -19.89 -21.64 30.15
N SER A 122 -20.46 -22.65 30.80
CA SER A 122 -20.20 -24.06 30.47
C SER A 122 -20.73 -24.47 29.09
N VAL A 123 -21.83 -23.87 28.65
CA VAL A 123 -22.42 -24.12 27.33
C VAL A 123 -21.58 -23.47 26.24
N VAL A 124 -21.10 -22.25 26.47
CA VAL A 124 -20.17 -21.53 25.59
C VAL A 124 -18.87 -22.31 25.45
N GLU A 125 -18.26 -22.73 26.56
CA GLU A 125 -17.02 -23.52 26.55
C GLU A 125 -17.20 -24.83 25.78
N LYS A 126 -18.30 -25.54 26.00
CA LYS A 126 -18.62 -26.77 25.25
C LYS A 126 -18.77 -26.50 23.75
N ALA A 127 -19.43 -25.41 23.36
CA ALA A 127 -19.60 -25.04 21.95
C ALA A 127 -18.26 -24.70 21.29
N LEU A 128 -17.40 -23.93 21.97
CA LEU A 128 -16.06 -23.59 21.49
C LEU A 128 -15.18 -24.83 21.34
N ASN A 129 -15.21 -25.75 22.31
CA ASN A 129 -14.48 -27.02 22.26
C ASN A 129 -14.96 -27.94 21.13
N LEU A 130 -16.22 -27.82 20.70
CA LEU A 130 -16.72 -28.53 19.51
C LEU A 130 -16.22 -27.88 18.22
N LEU A 131 -16.23 -26.55 18.15
CA LEU A 131 -15.77 -25.79 16.98
C LEU A 131 -14.26 -25.87 16.75
N ALA A 132 -13.47 -26.06 17.81
CA ALA A 132 -12.01 -26.23 17.72
C ALA A 132 -11.58 -27.59 17.13
N LYS A 133 -12.50 -28.56 17.00
CA LYS A 133 -12.19 -29.88 16.41
C LYS A 133 -12.20 -29.79 14.89
N HIS A 134 -11.14 -30.28 14.24
CA HIS A 134 -11.02 -30.31 12.78
C HIS A 134 -12.17 -31.02 12.05
N ASP A 135 -12.86 -31.96 12.70
CA ASP A 135 -13.91 -32.77 12.09
C ASP A 135 -15.30 -32.11 12.14
N VAL A 136 -15.47 -31.04 12.93
CA VAL A 136 -16.74 -30.33 13.09
C VAL A 136 -16.75 -29.11 12.16
N LYS A 137 -17.60 -29.16 11.13
CA LYS A 137 -17.73 -28.05 10.15
C LYS A 137 -18.93 -27.14 10.42
N VAL A 138 -19.94 -27.62 11.14
CA VAL A 138 -21.21 -26.91 11.37
C VAL A 138 -21.72 -27.20 12.77
N LEU A 139 -22.09 -26.15 13.51
CA LEU A 139 -22.77 -26.24 14.80
C LEU A 139 -24.18 -25.65 14.68
N GLY A 140 -25.20 -26.51 14.75
CA GLY A 140 -26.59 -26.08 14.78
C GLY A 140 -27.10 -25.94 16.22
N LEU A 141 -27.76 -24.81 16.53
CA LEU A 141 -28.47 -24.61 17.80
C LEU A 141 -29.98 -24.63 17.55
N HIS A 142 -30.68 -25.57 18.16
CA HIS A 142 -32.13 -25.71 18.03
C HIS A 142 -32.82 -25.68 19.41
N GLY A 143 -34.12 -25.37 19.43
CA GLY A 143 -34.91 -25.32 20.66
C GLY A 143 -36.07 -24.34 20.58
N VAL A 144 -36.90 -24.33 21.62
CA VAL A 144 -38.10 -23.48 21.73
C VAL A 144 -37.75 -21.99 21.59
N GLY A 145 -38.69 -21.17 21.13
CA GLY A 145 -38.54 -19.71 21.12
C GLY A 145 -38.24 -19.15 22.52
N GLY A 146 -37.48 -18.07 22.60
CA GLY A 146 -37.20 -17.36 23.87
C GLY A 146 -36.12 -17.97 24.78
N VAL A 147 -35.61 -19.17 24.50
CA VAL A 147 -34.58 -19.82 25.35
C VAL A 147 -33.17 -19.22 25.26
N GLY A 148 -32.98 -18.13 24.51
CA GLY A 148 -31.68 -17.45 24.42
C GLY A 148 -30.67 -18.02 23.41
N LYS A 149 -31.10 -18.76 22.38
CA LYS A 149 -30.20 -19.30 21.33
C LYS A 149 -29.35 -18.21 20.67
N THR A 150 -29.98 -17.10 20.26
CA THR A 150 -29.28 -15.95 19.68
C THR A 150 -28.34 -15.29 20.68
N THR A 151 -28.74 -15.24 21.96
CA THR A 151 -27.90 -14.73 23.05
C THR A 151 -26.64 -15.58 23.25
N LEU A 152 -26.78 -16.91 23.19
CA LEU A 152 -25.66 -17.84 23.23
C LEU A 152 -24.72 -17.66 22.02
N LEU A 153 -25.26 -17.50 20.81
CA LEU A 153 -24.45 -17.22 19.61
C LEU A 153 -23.67 -15.90 19.73
N LYS A 154 -24.28 -14.84 20.27
CA LYS A 154 -23.60 -13.56 20.51
C LYS A 154 -22.43 -13.72 21.47
N LYS A 155 -22.59 -14.50 22.56
CA LYS A 155 -21.50 -14.82 23.49
C LYS A 155 -20.35 -15.56 22.81
N ILE A 156 -20.67 -16.63 22.08
CA ILE A 156 -19.68 -17.41 21.34
C ILE A 156 -18.90 -16.53 20.36
N ASN A 157 -19.58 -15.65 19.61
CA ASN A 157 -18.92 -14.69 18.72
C ASN A 157 -17.91 -13.81 19.48
N ASN A 158 -18.31 -13.24 20.62
CA ASN A 158 -17.45 -12.33 21.38
C ASN A 158 -16.23 -13.03 22.01
N GLU A 159 -16.36 -14.30 22.42
CA GLU A 159 -15.24 -15.11 22.96
C GLU A 159 -14.11 -15.31 21.96
N PHE A 160 -14.41 -15.34 20.66
CA PHE A 160 -13.37 -15.45 19.64
C PHE A 160 -12.38 -14.29 19.66
N LYS A 161 -12.71 -13.12 20.25
CA LYS A 161 -11.75 -12.01 20.41
C LYS A 161 -10.54 -12.36 21.25
N ASN A 162 -10.69 -13.28 22.21
CA ASN A 162 -9.62 -13.66 23.14
C ASN A 162 -8.90 -14.95 22.71
N ARG A 163 -9.27 -15.52 21.56
CA ARG A 163 -8.74 -16.77 21.01
C ARG A 163 -8.17 -16.51 19.62
N ASP A 164 -6.85 -16.44 19.53
CA ASP A 164 -6.17 -16.04 18.29
C ASP A 164 -5.87 -17.21 17.34
N ASP A 165 -6.04 -18.46 17.80
CA ASP A 165 -5.55 -19.64 17.07
C ASP A 165 -6.65 -20.44 16.35
N ASP A 166 -7.93 -20.10 16.54
CA ASP A 166 -9.05 -20.91 16.03
C ASP A 166 -9.55 -20.48 14.64
N PHE A 167 -9.69 -19.16 14.40
CA PHE A 167 -10.27 -18.60 13.17
C PHE A 167 -9.64 -17.26 12.81
N ASP A 168 -9.23 -17.12 11.54
CA ASP A 168 -8.65 -15.89 10.98
C ASP A 168 -9.66 -14.73 10.89
N ILE A 169 -10.94 -15.03 10.64
CA ILE A 169 -12.04 -14.06 10.52
C ILE A 169 -13.35 -14.70 11.02
N VAL A 170 -14.12 -13.97 11.82
CA VAL A 170 -15.46 -14.37 12.28
C VAL A 170 -16.51 -13.41 11.73
N ILE A 171 -17.49 -13.95 11.00
CA ILE A 171 -18.52 -13.16 10.33
C ILE A 171 -19.89 -13.48 10.94
N TRP A 172 -20.59 -12.45 11.41
CA TRP A 172 -21.97 -12.55 11.87
C TRP A 172 -22.93 -12.21 10.73
N VAL A 173 -23.80 -13.16 10.37
CA VAL A 173 -24.82 -12.98 9.33
C VAL A 173 -26.20 -13.25 9.91
N VAL A 174 -27.14 -12.33 9.69
CA VAL A 174 -28.57 -12.55 9.99
C VAL A 174 -29.26 -12.94 8.70
N ILE A 175 -29.93 -14.09 8.71
CA ILE A 175 -30.75 -14.54 7.60
C ILE A 175 -32.21 -14.32 8.00
N SER A 176 -32.91 -13.45 7.29
CA SER A 176 -34.37 -13.31 7.37
C SER A 176 -34.95 -13.84 6.07
N SER A 177 -35.92 -14.74 6.15
CA SER A 177 -36.80 -15.00 5.02
C SER A 177 -37.86 -13.90 4.97
N GLU A 178 -38.03 -13.28 3.81
CA GLU A 178 -39.21 -12.47 3.49
C GLU A 178 -40.48 -13.33 3.49
#